data_AF-A0A316DL74-F1
#
_entry.id   AF-A0A316DL74-F1
#
_cell.length_a   1.000
_cell.length_b   1.000
_cell.length_c   1.000
_cell.angle_alpha   90.00
_cell.angle_beta   90.00
_cell.angle_gamma   90.00
#
_symmetry.space_group_name_H-M   'P 1'
#
loop_
_entity.id
_entity.type
_entity.pdbx_description
1 polymer ?
#
loop_
_entity_poly.entity_id
_entity_poly.type
_entity_poly.pdbx_seq_one_letter_code
_entity_poly.pdbx_strand_id
1 'polypeptide(L)'
;MSSSKSPIYIMVIETSNFLHRLEANQFNLFTQKLHNGISNLLKKFDGRILNHNDNTYEVTFNTVTNAVLCGLKLRSNFKYITPKFDKSIRDLKLGIAEGKSNNSKLLASRMCEVVVEDKFVVSEAVKIAYEKENRNNFINRDDIKILTVSEEQFLTQLMNYLETIWNDAGFKVYSFSESLGLSTSQFYRKLKTLTGKSPSEFLRNYRLKQAMNMLHTKKGNITEIAEKAGFNSLTYFSKCFKDTFHILPSKYLQQHA
;
A
#
# COMPACT_ATOMS: atom_id res chain seq x y z
N MET A 1 -1.41 38.91 8.79
CA MET A 1 -0.18 38.09 8.68
C MET A 1 -0.59 36.65 8.41
N SER A 2 -0.59 36.24 7.14
CA SER A 2 -0.88 34.86 6.78
C SER A 2 0.29 33.99 7.22
N SER A 3 0.02 33.03 8.12
CA SER A 3 1.00 31.98 8.41
C SER A 3 1.19 31.19 7.11
N SER A 4 2.27 31.45 6.38
CA SER A 4 2.75 30.60 5.29
C SER A 4 3.17 29.27 5.90
N LYS A 5 2.19 28.41 6.20
CA LYS A 5 2.43 27.06 6.71
C LYS A 5 3.23 26.34 5.63
N SER A 6 4.50 26.06 5.92
CA SER A 6 5.39 25.26 5.08
C SER A 6 4.65 24.00 4.57
N PRO A 7 4.92 23.59 3.32
CA PRO A 7 4.34 22.38 2.77
C PRO A 7 4.66 21.20 3.70
N ILE A 8 3.68 20.32 3.88
CA ILE A 8 3.87 19.06 4.61
C ILE A 8 3.78 17.94 3.61
N TYR A 9 4.61 16.93 3.79
CA TYR A 9 4.63 15.73 2.96
C TYR A 9 4.12 14.57 3.79
N ILE A 10 3.16 13.82 3.24
CA ILE A 10 2.60 12.63 3.88
C ILE A 10 3.24 11.40 3.22
N MET A 11 3.85 10.57 4.05
CA MET A 11 4.32 9.24 3.69
C MET A 11 3.36 8.21 4.30
N VAL A 12 2.87 7.31 3.45
CA VAL A 12 2.24 6.06 3.89
C VAL A 12 3.23 4.94 3.67
N ILE A 13 3.44 4.11 4.70
CA ILE A 13 4.30 2.93 4.65
C ILE A 13 3.38 1.75 4.92
N GLU A 14 3.20 0.85 3.94
CA GLU A 14 2.56 -0.45 4.17
C GLU A 14 3.65 -1.53 4.18
N THR A 15 3.61 -2.38 5.20
CA THR A 15 4.47 -3.55 5.35
C THR A 15 3.66 -4.81 5.10
N SER A 16 4.34 -5.89 4.74
CA SER A 16 3.73 -7.19 4.45
C SER A 16 2.91 -7.71 5.62
N ASN A 17 1.81 -8.40 5.29
CA ASN A 17 0.85 -8.96 6.23
C ASN A 17 1.39 -10.10 7.13
N PHE A 18 2.69 -10.43 7.10
CA PHE A 18 3.28 -11.40 8.04
C PHE A 18 3.19 -10.91 9.49
N LEU A 19 3.01 -9.60 9.71
CA LEU A 19 2.82 -9.03 11.06
C LEU A 19 1.59 -9.63 11.77
N HIS A 20 0.67 -10.17 10.98
CA HIS A 20 -0.45 -10.95 11.48
C HIS A 20 -0.19 -12.48 11.52
N ARG A 21 1.05 -12.98 11.48
CA ARG A 21 1.32 -14.42 11.74
C ARG A 21 1.83 -14.54 13.17
N LEU A 22 1.06 -15.19 14.04
CA LEU A 22 1.40 -15.36 15.47
C LEU A 22 2.37 -16.54 15.74
N GLU A 23 2.94 -17.19 14.72
CA GLU A 23 3.76 -18.38 14.95
C GLU A 23 5.21 -18.03 15.38
N ALA A 24 5.60 -18.53 16.56
CA ALA A 24 6.92 -18.60 17.21
C ALA A 24 7.57 -17.27 17.67
N ASN A 25 8.16 -17.30 18.88
CA ASN A 25 8.89 -16.20 19.53
C ASN A 25 9.88 -15.45 18.62
N GLN A 26 10.44 -16.11 17.60
CA GLN A 26 11.34 -15.49 16.62
C GLN A 26 10.66 -14.46 15.72
N PHE A 27 9.42 -14.68 15.29
CA PHE A 27 8.68 -13.72 14.46
C PHE A 27 8.25 -12.50 15.25
N ASN A 28 7.87 -12.66 16.53
CA ASN A 28 7.56 -11.53 17.40
C ASN A 28 8.78 -10.61 17.62
N LEU A 29 9.96 -11.18 17.88
CA LEU A 29 11.19 -10.39 17.99
C LEU A 29 11.55 -9.69 16.68
N PHE A 30 11.32 -10.34 15.53
CA PHE A 30 11.53 -9.75 14.22
C PHE A 30 10.59 -8.55 13.97
N THR A 31 9.31 -8.75 14.21
CA THR A 31 8.27 -7.71 14.16
C THR A 31 8.62 -6.51 15.03
N GLN A 32 9.01 -6.74 16.29
CA GLN A 32 9.46 -5.67 17.18
C GLN A 32 10.69 -4.94 16.66
N LYS A 33 11.71 -5.67 16.17
CA LYS A 33 12.90 -5.07 15.56
C LYS A 33 12.55 -4.24 14.33
N LEU A 34 11.61 -4.71 13.50
CA LEU A 34 11.14 -3.97 12.33
C LEU A 34 10.44 -2.68 12.75
N HIS A 35 9.44 -2.74 13.63
CA HIS A 35 8.71 -1.56 14.09
C HIS A 35 9.63 -0.55 14.80
N ASN A 36 10.58 -1.02 15.61
CA ASN A 36 11.60 -0.18 16.25
C ASN A 36 12.53 0.43 15.20
N GLY A 37 12.95 -0.34 14.19
CA GLY A 37 13.78 0.14 13.09
C GLY A 37 13.10 1.25 12.29
N ILE A 38 11.83 1.05 11.93
CA ILE A 38 11.01 2.06 11.24
C ILE A 38 10.89 3.30 12.14
N SER A 39 10.42 3.15 13.38
CA SER A 39 10.18 4.27 14.30
C SER A 39 11.44 5.09 14.57
N ASN A 40 12.59 4.45 14.78
CA ASN A 40 13.87 5.14 14.98
C ASN A 40 14.30 5.90 13.72
N LEU A 41 14.07 5.33 12.55
CA LEU A 41 14.41 5.98 11.29
C LEU A 41 13.50 7.17 10.99
N LEU A 42 12.20 7.04 11.24
CA LEU A 42 11.24 8.14 11.14
C LEU A 42 11.67 9.31 12.03
N LYS A 43 12.01 9.04 13.31
CA LYS A 43 12.53 10.06 14.23
C LYS A 43 13.83 10.72 13.73
N LYS A 44 14.76 9.93 13.18
CA LYS A 44 16.04 10.44 12.65
C LYS A 44 15.87 11.44 11.50
N PHE A 45 14.80 11.31 10.71
CA PHE A 45 14.47 12.20 9.60
C PHE A 45 13.37 13.22 9.97
N ASP A 46 13.17 13.50 11.27
CA ASP A 46 12.14 14.44 11.75
C ASP A 46 10.71 14.11 11.26
N GLY A 47 10.44 12.82 11.03
CA GLY A 47 9.12 12.32 10.67
C GLY A 47 8.21 12.22 11.89
N ARG A 48 7.01 12.80 11.80
CA ARG A 48 5.99 12.71 12.84
C ARG A 48 4.94 11.68 12.47
N ILE A 49 4.85 10.60 13.24
CA ILE A 49 3.80 9.59 13.07
C ILE A 49 2.45 10.22 13.44
N LEU A 50 1.52 10.25 12.49
CA LEU A 50 0.13 10.67 12.71
C LEU A 50 -0.70 9.52 13.23
N ASN A 51 -0.54 8.35 12.61
CA ASN A 51 -1.24 7.13 12.94
C ASN A 51 -0.36 5.95 12.54
N HIS A 52 -0.50 4.83 13.24
CA HIS A 52 0.03 3.56 12.78
C HIS A 52 -0.80 2.42 13.36
N ASN A 53 -0.79 1.31 12.64
CA ASN A 53 -1.30 0.02 13.11
C ASN A 53 -0.24 -1.05 12.85
N ASP A 54 -0.62 -2.32 12.97
CA ASP A 54 0.29 -3.45 12.82
C ASP A 54 1.03 -3.48 11.49
N ASN A 55 0.49 -2.93 10.40
CA ASN A 55 1.12 -3.05 9.08
C ASN A 55 1.28 -1.72 8.33
N THR A 56 0.72 -0.63 8.85
CA THR A 56 0.63 0.66 8.16
C THR A 56 1.13 1.77 9.06
N TYR A 57 1.97 2.65 8.53
CA TYR A 57 2.35 3.91 9.15
C TYR A 57 1.90 5.08 8.29
N GLU A 58 1.35 6.10 8.94
CA GLU A 58 1.05 7.39 8.35
C GLU A 58 1.94 8.44 9.02
N VAL A 59 2.79 9.09 8.23
CA VAL A 59 3.85 9.96 8.74
C VAL A 59 3.85 11.27 7.99
N THR A 60 4.08 12.37 8.70
CA THR A 60 4.30 13.69 8.11
C THR A 60 5.75 14.14 8.23
N PHE A 61 6.21 14.87 7.22
CA PHE A 61 7.51 15.54 7.19
C PHE A 61 7.32 17.01 6.85
N ASN A 62 8.15 17.87 7.44
CA ASN A 62 8.14 19.32 7.17
C ASN A 62 8.97 19.70 5.95
N THR A 63 9.85 18.81 5.49
CA THR A 63 10.70 19.00 4.30
C THR A 63 10.57 17.80 3.38
N VAL A 64 10.65 18.05 2.07
CA VAL A 64 10.58 16.97 1.08
C VAL A 64 11.86 16.13 1.10
N THR A 65 12.99 16.75 1.42
CA THR A 65 14.28 16.06 1.51
C THR A 65 14.25 14.98 2.57
N ASN A 66 13.75 15.29 3.77
CA ASN A 66 13.63 14.29 4.82
C ASN A 66 12.66 13.17 4.44
N ALA A 67 11.52 13.49 3.83
CA ALA A 67 10.56 12.48 3.37
C ALA A 67 11.20 11.51 2.36
N VAL A 68 11.84 12.03 1.32
CA VAL A 68 12.44 11.20 0.25
C VAL A 68 13.63 10.40 0.76
N LEU A 69 14.56 11.03 1.51
CA LEU A 69 15.72 10.33 2.07
C LEU A 69 15.32 9.28 3.11
N CYS A 70 14.28 9.54 3.90
CA CYS A 70 13.73 8.55 4.83
C CYS A 70 13.19 7.33 4.05
N GLY A 71 12.43 7.55 2.97
CA GLY A 71 11.92 6.48 2.11
C GLY A 71 13.03 5.62 1.51
N LEU A 72 14.08 6.25 0.97
CA LEU A 72 15.27 5.57 0.45
C LEU A 72 15.98 4.74 1.54
N LYS A 73 16.12 5.31 2.74
CA LYS A 73 16.80 4.63 3.84
C LYS A 73 15.96 3.49 4.43
N LEU A 74 14.64 3.64 4.49
CA LEU A 74 13.70 2.59 4.89
C LEU A 74 13.84 1.40 3.94
N ARG A 75 13.80 1.65 2.62
CA ARG A 75 14.02 0.64 1.58
C ARG A 75 15.35 -0.09 1.75
N SER A 76 16.45 0.67 1.86
CA SER A 76 17.79 0.11 2.04
C SER A 76 17.87 -0.78 3.28
N ASN A 77 17.40 -0.29 4.44
CA ASN A 77 17.45 -1.04 5.70
C ASN A 77 16.55 -2.29 5.69
N PHE A 78 15.37 -2.21 5.04
CA PHE A 78 14.40 -3.31 5.01
C PHE A 78 14.95 -4.58 4.34
N LYS A 79 15.82 -4.42 3.33
CA LYS A 79 16.53 -5.53 2.68
C LYS A 79 17.43 -6.32 3.64
N TYR A 80 18.00 -5.66 4.65
CA TYR A 80 18.92 -6.28 5.62
C TYR A 80 18.20 -6.83 6.85
N ILE A 81 17.07 -6.22 7.22
CA ILE A 81 16.33 -6.59 8.42
C ILE A 81 15.56 -7.89 8.16
N THR A 82 14.89 -8.04 7.01
CA THR A 82 14.04 -9.21 6.72
C THR A 82 14.80 -10.54 6.50
N PRO A 83 14.23 -11.71 6.85
CA PRO A 83 14.86 -13.02 6.61
C PRO A 83 14.96 -13.37 5.12
N LYS A 84 16.07 -13.98 4.67
CA LYS A 84 16.38 -14.22 3.23
C LYS A 84 15.55 -15.34 2.56
N PHE A 85 14.90 -16.18 3.35
CA PHE A 85 14.32 -17.43 2.85
C PHE A 85 12.96 -17.29 2.17
N ASP A 86 12.26 -16.16 2.33
CA ASP A 86 10.96 -15.95 1.68
C ASP A 86 10.83 -14.51 1.17
N LYS A 87 10.58 -14.36 -0.13
CA LYS A 87 10.40 -13.05 -0.79
C LYS A 87 8.99 -12.49 -0.54
N SER A 88 7.99 -13.36 -0.31
CA SER A 88 6.59 -12.97 -0.09
C SER A 88 6.37 -12.19 1.21
N ILE A 89 7.33 -12.27 2.14
CA ILE A 89 7.33 -11.59 3.44
C ILE A 89 8.19 -10.31 3.45
N ARG A 90 8.66 -9.86 2.27
CA ARG A 90 9.54 -8.69 2.10
C ARG A 90 8.87 -7.54 1.36
N ASP A 91 7.54 -7.48 1.37
CA ASP A 91 6.83 -6.39 0.74
C ASP A 91 6.81 -5.18 1.68
N LEU A 92 7.69 -4.22 1.39
CA LEU A 92 7.55 -2.85 1.85
C LEU A 92 6.94 -2.05 0.70
N LYS A 93 5.95 -1.23 0.97
CA LYS A 93 5.32 -0.32 0.00
C LYS A 93 5.33 1.06 0.63
N LEU A 94 5.72 2.07 -0.14
CA LEU A 94 5.69 3.43 0.34
C LEU A 94 5.13 4.35 -0.74
N GLY A 95 4.25 5.26 -0.32
CA GLY A 95 3.72 6.34 -1.13
C GLY A 95 3.98 7.67 -0.45
N ILE A 96 4.52 8.66 -1.18
CA ILE A 96 4.72 10.03 -0.68
C ILE A 96 3.92 11.00 -1.53
N ALA A 97 3.06 11.78 -0.89
CA ALA A 97 2.29 12.86 -1.51
C ALA A 97 2.52 14.19 -0.79
N GLU A 98 2.40 15.29 -1.53
CA GLU A 98 2.43 16.64 -0.96
C GLU A 98 1.04 17.03 -0.42
N GLY A 99 1.04 17.69 0.73
CA GLY A 99 -0.11 18.36 1.34
C GLY A 99 -0.50 17.82 2.72
N LYS A 100 -1.38 18.58 3.39
CA LYS A 100 -1.92 18.26 4.74
C LYS A 100 -3.33 17.67 4.68
N SER A 101 -3.87 17.53 3.48
CA SER A 101 -5.27 17.17 3.27
C SER A 101 -5.50 15.67 3.41
N ASN A 102 -6.74 15.29 3.72
CA ASN A 102 -7.16 13.89 3.61
C ASN A 102 -6.96 13.33 2.19
N ASN A 103 -7.03 14.18 1.16
CA ASN A 103 -6.77 13.76 -0.23
C ASN A 103 -5.30 13.38 -0.45
N SER A 104 -4.36 14.14 0.14
CA SER A 104 -2.92 13.83 0.07
C SER A 104 -2.61 12.50 0.76
N LYS A 105 -3.20 12.28 1.93
CA LYS A 105 -3.10 10.99 2.64
C LYS A 105 -3.70 9.85 1.81
N LEU A 106 -4.88 10.05 1.25
CA LEU A 106 -5.56 9.05 0.43
C LEU A 106 -4.75 8.71 -0.83
N LEU A 107 -4.17 9.71 -1.49
CA LEU A 107 -3.28 9.50 -2.63
C LEU A 107 -2.03 8.70 -2.23
N ALA A 108 -1.38 9.06 -1.13
CA ALA A 108 -0.22 8.32 -0.60
C ALA A 108 -0.55 6.84 -0.29
N SER A 109 -1.71 6.58 0.31
CA SER A 109 -2.20 5.22 0.55
C SER A 109 -2.44 4.47 -0.76
N ARG A 110 -3.12 5.09 -1.73
CA ARG A 110 -3.39 4.47 -3.04
C ARG A 110 -2.12 4.18 -3.83
N MET A 111 -1.09 5.02 -3.71
CA MET A 111 0.21 4.78 -4.32
C MET A 111 0.89 3.49 -3.83
N CYS A 112 0.52 2.95 -2.67
CA CYS A 112 0.99 1.64 -2.21
C CYS A 112 0.41 0.45 -3.01
N GLU A 113 -0.62 0.68 -3.84
CA GLU A 113 -1.18 -0.34 -4.74
C GLU A 113 -0.44 -0.45 -6.09
N VAL A 114 0.40 0.54 -6.40
CA VAL A 114 1.30 0.55 -7.56
C VAL A 114 2.41 -0.47 -7.31
N VAL A 115 2.62 -1.37 -8.26
CA VAL A 115 3.69 -2.37 -8.16
C VAL A 115 4.87 -1.88 -8.97
N VAL A 116 5.96 -1.64 -8.27
CA VAL A 116 7.27 -1.40 -8.84
C VAL A 116 8.28 -2.14 -7.98
N GLU A 117 8.96 -3.11 -8.58
CA GLU A 117 9.96 -3.93 -7.89
C GLU A 117 10.99 -3.04 -7.21
N ASP A 118 11.15 -3.22 -5.89
CA ASP A 118 12.12 -2.53 -5.02
C ASP A 118 12.04 -0.99 -4.96
N LYS A 119 11.10 -0.34 -5.68
CA LYS A 119 10.93 1.12 -5.68
C LYS A 119 9.80 1.57 -4.77
N PHE A 120 9.90 2.79 -4.28
CA PHE A 120 8.73 3.47 -3.70
C PHE A 120 8.15 4.50 -4.63
N VAL A 121 6.95 4.97 -4.32
CA VAL A 121 6.14 5.77 -5.22
C VAL A 121 6.01 7.19 -4.67
N VAL A 122 6.21 8.18 -5.53
CA VAL A 122 6.04 9.60 -5.19
C VAL A 122 5.16 10.29 -6.22
N SER A 123 4.40 11.29 -5.77
CA SER A 123 3.64 12.16 -6.66
C SER A 123 4.56 13.09 -7.47
N GLU A 124 4.08 13.61 -8.60
CA GLU A 124 4.78 14.59 -9.42
C GLU A 124 5.12 15.84 -8.60
N ALA A 125 4.21 16.26 -7.71
CA ALA A 125 4.40 17.39 -6.82
C ALA A 125 5.59 17.19 -5.85
N VAL A 126 5.77 15.97 -5.32
CA VAL A 126 6.91 15.62 -4.47
C VAL A 126 8.23 15.69 -5.24
N LYS A 127 8.25 15.22 -6.49
CA LYS A 127 9.43 15.35 -7.36
C LYS A 127 9.80 16.83 -7.57
N ILE A 128 8.83 17.65 -7.97
CA ILE A 128 9.05 19.08 -8.23
C ILE A 128 9.56 19.78 -6.96
N ALA A 129 8.97 19.48 -5.80
CA ALA A 129 9.40 20.05 -4.54
C ALA A 129 10.84 19.63 -4.19
N TYR A 130 11.20 18.35 -4.40
CA TYR A 130 12.53 17.83 -4.10
C TYR A 130 13.62 18.49 -4.93
N GLU A 131 13.40 18.61 -6.25
CA GLU A 131 14.33 19.25 -7.18
C GLU A 131 14.49 20.76 -6.87
N LYS A 132 13.43 21.40 -6.38
CA LYS A 132 13.47 22.80 -5.94
C LYS A 132 14.25 22.99 -4.64
N GLU A 133 14.06 22.10 -3.65
CA GLU A 133 14.75 22.18 -2.35
C GLU A 133 16.23 21.80 -2.47
N ASN A 134 16.56 20.83 -3.33
CA ASN A 134 17.91 20.30 -3.52
C ASN A 134 18.48 20.74 -4.87
N ARG A 135 18.89 22.01 -5.00
CA ARG A 135 19.44 22.59 -6.24
C ARG A 135 20.42 21.62 -6.93
N ASN A 136 20.08 21.20 -8.16
CA ASN A 136 20.85 20.27 -9.01
C ASN A 136 20.97 18.82 -8.53
N ASN A 137 20.15 18.38 -7.57
CA ASN A 137 20.03 16.96 -7.21
C ASN A 137 18.68 16.41 -7.66
N PHE A 138 18.70 15.45 -8.58
CA PHE A 138 17.51 14.86 -9.17
C PHE A 138 17.13 13.56 -8.45
N ILE A 139 15.82 13.30 -8.35
CA ILE A 139 15.35 11.99 -7.90
C ILE A 139 15.73 10.94 -8.95
N ASN A 140 16.53 9.94 -8.54
CA ASN A 140 16.84 8.81 -9.40
C ASN A 140 15.61 7.91 -9.61
N ARG A 141 15.24 7.67 -10.88
CA ARG A 141 14.12 6.79 -11.27
C ARG A 141 14.41 5.30 -11.04
N ASP A 142 15.66 4.93 -10.78
CA ASP A 142 16.04 3.53 -10.49
C ASP A 142 15.53 3.09 -9.11
N ASP A 143 15.52 4.00 -8.14
CA ASP A 143 15.08 3.71 -6.77
C ASP A 143 13.62 4.16 -6.50
N ILE A 144 13.08 5.06 -7.33
CA ILE A 144 11.80 5.73 -7.11
C ILE A 144 10.93 5.71 -8.37
N LYS A 145 9.69 5.27 -8.23
CA LYS A 145 8.64 5.44 -9.24
C LYS A 145 7.94 6.78 -9.02
N ILE A 146 8.08 7.66 -9.99
CA ILE A 146 7.36 8.93 -10.00
C ILE A 146 6.08 8.73 -10.81
N LEU A 147 4.94 9.08 -10.23
CA LEU A 147 3.68 9.14 -10.97
C LEU A 147 3.54 10.50 -11.62
N THR A 148 3.14 10.48 -12.90
CA THR A 148 2.65 11.68 -13.58
C THR A 148 1.27 12.07 -13.05
N VAL A 149 0.88 13.33 -13.24
CA VAL A 149 -0.47 13.81 -12.87
C VAL A 149 -1.59 12.94 -13.47
N SER A 150 -1.42 12.45 -14.71
CA SER A 150 -2.41 11.56 -15.35
C SER A 150 -2.46 10.16 -14.73
N GLU A 151 -1.33 9.63 -14.26
CA GLU A 151 -1.28 8.37 -13.51
C GLU A 151 -1.93 8.52 -12.13
N GLU A 152 -1.68 9.64 -11.43
CA GLU A 152 -2.31 9.94 -10.13
C GLU A 152 -3.84 10.07 -10.25
N GLN A 153 -4.31 10.80 -11.27
CA GLN A 153 -5.74 10.93 -11.56
C GLN A 153 -6.39 9.59 -11.88
N PHE A 154 -5.75 8.79 -12.73
CA PHE A 154 -6.24 7.46 -13.07
C PHE A 154 -6.30 6.54 -11.85
N LEU A 155 -5.25 6.51 -11.03
CA LEU A 155 -5.22 5.72 -9.79
C LEU A 155 -6.34 6.16 -8.84
N THR A 156 -6.56 7.47 -8.72
CA THR A 156 -7.63 8.03 -7.88
C THR A 156 -9.01 7.61 -8.38
N GLN A 157 -9.29 7.73 -9.68
CA GLN A 157 -10.57 7.33 -10.27
C GLN A 157 -10.79 5.82 -10.18
N LEU A 158 -9.75 5.02 -10.47
CA LEU A 158 -9.75 3.57 -10.34
C LEU A 158 -10.14 3.15 -8.93
N MET A 159 -9.46 3.71 -7.93
CA MET A 159 -9.69 3.34 -6.53
C MET A 159 -11.04 3.83 -6.03
N ASN A 160 -11.46 5.06 -6.39
CA ASN A 160 -12.80 5.57 -6.06
C ASN A 160 -13.89 4.64 -6.58
N TYR A 161 -13.78 4.19 -7.83
CA TYR A 161 -14.77 3.27 -8.41
C TYR A 161 -14.66 1.87 -7.78
N LEU A 162 -13.45 1.31 -7.64
CA LEU A 162 -13.26 0.02 -6.98
C LEU A 162 -13.89 -0.01 -5.58
N GLU A 163 -13.70 1.04 -4.78
CA GLU A 163 -14.24 1.17 -3.43
C GLU A 163 -15.79 1.12 -3.36
N THR A 164 -16.51 1.44 -4.45
CA THR A 164 -17.98 1.37 -4.48
C THR A 164 -18.54 0.03 -4.89
N ILE A 165 -17.76 -0.80 -5.60
CA ILE A 165 -18.25 -2.03 -6.26
C ILE A 165 -17.47 -3.29 -5.88
N TRP A 166 -16.40 -3.18 -5.09
CA TRP A 166 -15.50 -4.31 -4.84
C TRP A 166 -16.18 -5.54 -4.22
N ASN A 167 -17.25 -5.36 -3.45
CA ASN A 167 -17.99 -6.45 -2.79
C ASN A 167 -19.08 -7.08 -3.68
N ASP A 168 -19.31 -6.59 -4.89
CA ASP A 168 -20.29 -7.16 -5.82
C ASP A 168 -19.73 -8.41 -6.53
N ALA A 169 -20.25 -9.57 -6.19
CA ALA A 169 -19.79 -10.84 -6.73
C ALA A 169 -20.16 -11.06 -8.22
N GLY A 170 -21.12 -10.31 -8.77
CA GLY A 170 -21.51 -10.30 -10.18
C GLY A 170 -20.69 -9.37 -11.07
N PHE A 171 -19.70 -8.69 -10.49
CA PHE A 171 -18.94 -7.65 -11.16
C PHE A 171 -18.23 -8.11 -12.46
N LYS A 172 -18.32 -7.29 -13.52
CA LYS A 172 -17.66 -7.51 -14.80
C LYS A 172 -16.64 -6.41 -15.11
N VAL A 173 -15.44 -6.82 -15.52
CA VAL A 173 -14.32 -5.93 -15.87
C VAL A 173 -14.69 -4.81 -16.85
N TYR A 174 -15.62 -5.06 -17.78
CA TYR A 174 -16.12 -4.05 -18.72
C TYR A 174 -16.66 -2.79 -18.02
N SER A 175 -17.34 -2.95 -16.89
CA SER A 175 -17.91 -1.84 -16.11
C SER A 175 -16.84 -0.92 -15.50
N PHE A 176 -15.63 -1.44 -15.21
CA PHE A 176 -14.48 -0.59 -14.83
C PHE A 176 -14.04 0.31 -15.98
N SER A 177 -13.95 -0.22 -17.20
CA SER A 177 -13.44 0.56 -18.32
C SER A 177 -14.41 1.68 -18.72
N GLU A 178 -15.71 1.39 -18.70
CA GLU A 178 -16.76 2.36 -19.03
C GLU A 178 -16.84 3.51 -18.01
N SER A 179 -16.78 3.22 -16.71
CA SER A 179 -16.82 4.25 -15.66
C SER A 179 -15.62 5.20 -15.69
N LEU A 180 -14.51 4.76 -16.29
CA LEU A 180 -13.28 5.54 -16.48
C LEU A 180 -13.21 6.21 -17.86
N GLY A 181 -14.21 6.06 -18.72
CA GLY A 181 -14.23 6.60 -20.09
C GLY A 181 -13.16 6.00 -21.00
N LEU A 182 -12.76 4.74 -20.75
CA LEU A 182 -11.70 4.04 -21.49
C LEU A 182 -12.30 2.84 -22.24
N SER A 183 -11.70 2.51 -23.39
CA SER A 183 -11.91 1.18 -23.96
C SER A 183 -11.33 0.11 -23.02
N THR A 184 -11.87 -1.11 -23.06
CA THR A 184 -11.40 -2.23 -22.23
C THR A 184 -9.90 -2.50 -22.42
N SER A 185 -9.38 -2.40 -23.66
CA SER A 185 -7.96 -2.58 -23.95
C SER A 185 -7.08 -1.47 -23.35
N GLN A 186 -7.53 -0.21 -23.42
CA GLN A 186 -6.82 0.91 -22.79
C GLN A 186 -6.80 0.77 -21.27
N PHE A 187 -7.94 0.43 -20.67
CA PHE A 187 -8.04 0.19 -19.23
C PHE A 187 -7.10 -0.93 -18.78
N TYR A 188 -7.15 -2.08 -19.46
CA TYR A 188 -6.30 -3.22 -19.13
C TYR A 188 -4.82 -2.85 -19.20
N ARG A 189 -4.39 -2.19 -20.28
CA ARG A 189 -3.00 -1.74 -20.45
C ARG A 189 -2.61 -0.76 -19.34
N LYS A 190 -3.42 0.27 -19.09
CA LYS A 190 -3.11 1.32 -18.10
C LYS A 190 -3.03 0.74 -16.68
N LEU A 191 -3.96 -0.14 -16.32
CA LEU A 191 -3.94 -0.84 -15.03
C LEU A 191 -2.72 -1.77 -14.91
N LYS A 192 -2.44 -2.58 -15.93
CA LYS A 192 -1.32 -3.55 -15.90
C LYS A 192 0.02 -2.83 -15.81
N THR A 193 0.20 -1.75 -16.56
CA THR A 193 1.43 -0.93 -16.50
C THR A 193 1.61 -0.28 -15.13
N LEU A 194 0.53 0.15 -14.47
CA LEU A 194 0.62 0.83 -13.18
C LEU A 194 0.73 -0.13 -11.99
N THR A 195 0.00 -1.25 -12.02
CA THR A 195 -0.18 -2.12 -10.85
C THR A 195 0.44 -3.50 -11.00
N GLY A 196 0.96 -3.83 -12.19
CA GLY A 196 1.46 -5.16 -12.53
C GLY A 196 0.38 -6.23 -12.62
N LYS A 197 -0.90 -5.90 -12.43
CA LYS A 197 -2.02 -6.86 -12.31
C LYS A 197 -3.06 -6.66 -13.41
N SER A 198 -3.68 -7.76 -13.84
CA SER A 198 -4.91 -7.69 -14.63
C SER A 198 -6.08 -7.17 -13.77
N PRO A 199 -7.17 -6.69 -14.37
CA PRO A 199 -8.33 -6.21 -13.61
C PRO A 199 -8.90 -7.25 -12.64
N SER A 200 -8.98 -8.51 -13.06
CA SER A 200 -9.50 -9.59 -12.20
C SER A 200 -8.57 -9.89 -11.03
N GLU A 201 -7.25 -9.86 -11.24
CA GLU A 201 -6.26 -10.03 -10.17
C GLU A 201 -6.27 -8.85 -9.20
N PHE A 202 -6.37 -7.62 -9.72
CA PHE A 202 -6.41 -6.41 -8.90
C PHE A 202 -7.64 -6.41 -7.98
N LEU A 203 -8.84 -6.66 -8.53
CA LEU A 203 -10.07 -6.79 -7.76
C LEU A 203 -9.98 -7.92 -6.72
N ARG A 204 -9.54 -9.11 -7.13
CA ARG A 204 -9.38 -10.26 -6.21
C ARG A 204 -8.45 -9.92 -5.05
N ASN A 205 -7.30 -9.29 -5.32
CA ASN A 205 -6.34 -8.93 -4.28
C ASN A 205 -6.92 -7.87 -3.33
N TYR A 206 -7.66 -6.89 -3.87
CA TYR A 206 -8.37 -5.92 -3.05
C TYR A 206 -9.39 -6.60 -2.11
N ARG A 207 -10.23 -7.51 -2.65
CA ARG A 207 -11.17 -8.31 -1.86
C ARG A 207 -10.48 -9.10 -0.75
N LEU A 208 -9.34 -9.73 -1.05
CA LEU A 208 -8.55 -10.46 -0.07
C LEU A 208 -7.98 -9.55 1.02
N LYS A 209 -7.52 -8.34 0.69
CA LYS A 209 -7.06 -7.33 1.67
C LYS A 209 -8.21 -6.94 2.60
N GLN A 210 -9.41 -6.72 2.08
CA GLN A 210 -10.60 -6.44 2.89
C GLN A 210 -11.01 -7.65 3.76
N ALA A 211 -10.97 -8.86 3.21
CA ALA A 211 -11.26 -10.08 3.96
C ALA A 211 -10.26 -10.31 5.11
N MET A 212 -8.97 -10.07 4.89
CA MET A 212 -7.95 -10.12 5.95
C MET A 212 -8.28 -9.15 7.09
N ASN A 213 -8.65 -7.91 6.77
CA ASN A 213 -9.04 -6.92 7.77
C ASN A 213 -10.29 -7.37 8.57
N MET A 214 -11.27 -7.98 7.89
CA MET A 214 -12.48 -8.51 8.55
C MET A 214 -12.17 -9.72 9.45
N LEU A 215 -11.27 -10.61 9.03
CA LEU A 215 -10.81 -11.73 9.86
C LEU A 215 -10.08 -11.23 11.11
N HIS A 216 -9.16 -10.27 10.93
CA HIS A 216 -8.40 -9.71 12.04
C HIS A 216 -9.30 -8.97 13.05
N THR A 217 -10.30 -8.24 12.56
CA THR A 217 -11.29 -7.55 13.41
C THR A 217 -12.45 -8.44 13.88
N LYS A 218 -12.39 -9.76 13.62
CA LYS A 218 -13.40 -10.77 14.02
C LYS A 218 -14.83 -10.41 13.61
N LYS A 219 -15.03 -9.84 12.42
CA LYS A 219 -16.32 -9.34 11.91
C LYS A 219 -17.22 -10.41 11.26
N GLY A 220 -17.28 -11.61 11.84
CA GLY A 220 -18.12 -12.72 11.38
C GLY A 220 -17.36 -14.03 11.24
N ASN A 221 -18.08 -15.07 10.81
CA ASN A 221 -17.47 -16.35 10.47
C ASN A 221 -16.84 -16.33 9.06
N ILE A 222 -16.04 -17.34 8.72
CA ILE A 222 -15.27 -17.37 7.46
C ILE A 222 -16.19 -17.33 6.23
N THR A 223 -17.35 -18.00 6.28
CA THR A 223 -18.34 -18.01 5.20
C THR A 223 -18.91 -16.62 4.97
N GLU A 224 -19.38 -15.97 6.04
CA GLU A 224 -19.90 -14.60 5.98
C GLU A 224 -18.84 -13.60 5.50
N ILE A 225 -17.58 -13.78 5.91
CA ILE A 225 -16.48 -12.91 5.48
C ILE A 225 -16.21 -13.09 3.98
N ALA A 226 -16.23 -14.32 3.48
CA ALA A 226 -16.04 -14.60 2.06
C ALA A 226 -17.15 -13.95 1.22
N GLU A 227 -18.41 -14.09 1.66
CA GLU A 227 -19.58 -13.48 1.01
C GLU A 227 -19.52 -11.95 1.04
N LYS A 228 -19.28 -11.35 2.22
CA LYS A 228 -19.11 -9.88 2.37
C LYS A 228 -17.95 -9.34 1.56
N ALA A 229 -16.92 -10.15 1.33
CA ALA A 229 -15.78 -9.80 0.49
C ALA A 229 -16.06 -9.93 -1.02
N GLY A 230 -17.26 -10.36 -1.42
CA GLY A 230 -17.66 -10.50 -2.83
C GLY A 230 -17.16 -11.77 -3.50
N PHE A 231 -16.92 -12.85 -2.75
CA PHE A 231 -16.61 -14.16 -3.33
C PHE A 231 -17.87 -15.02 -3.50
N ASN A 232 -18.05 -15.60 -4.69
CA ASN A 232 -19.16 -16.51 -4.99
C ASN A 232 -18.99 -17.94 -4.42
N SER A 233 -17.81 -18.25 -3.85
CA SER A 233 -17.52 -19.58 -3.34
C SER A 233 -16.48 -19.53 -2.23
N LEU A 234 -16.80 -20.15 -1.09
CA LEU A 234 -15.89 -20.32 0.05
C LEU A 234 -14.63 -21.11 -0.34
N THR A 235 -14.76 -22.11 -1.21
CA THR A 235 -13.63 -22.93 -1.69
C THR A 235 -12.66 -22.09 -2.52
N TYR A 236 -13.18 -21.27 -3.43
CA TYR A 236 -12.34 -20.36 -4.22
C TYR A 236 -11.70 -19.28 -3.34
N PHE A 237 -12.47 -18.68 -2.42
CA PHE A 237 -11.94 -17.73 -1.43
C PHE A 237 -10.78 -18.33 -0.64
N SER A 238 -10.96 -19.51 -0.05
CA SER A 238 -9.95 -20.17 0.79
C SER A 238 -8.68 -20.49 0.01
N LYS A 239 -8.82 -20.93 -1.25
CA LYS A 239 -7.68 -21.14 -2.16
C LYS A 239 -6.94 -19.83 -2.40
N CYS A 240 -7.62 -18.79 -2.86
CA CYS A 240 -6.99 -17.50 -3.16
C CYS A 240 -6.36 -16.85 -1.92
N PHE A 241 -7.00 -16.98 -0.76
CA PHE A 241 -6.48 -16.49 0.51
C PHE A 241 -5.20 -17.23 0.90
N LYS A 242 -5.19 -18.56 0.80
CA LYS A 242 -3.98 -19.37 1.06
C LYS A 242 -2.87 -19.05 0.07
N ASP A 243 -3.17 -18.89 -1.21
CA ASP A 243 -2.18 -18.58 -2.23
C ASP A 243 -1.54 -17.19 -2.00
N THR A 244 -2.34 -16.22 -1.52
CA THR A 244 -1.90 -14.83 -1.30
C THR A 244 -1.20 -14.63 0.04
N PHE A 245 -1.70 -15.24 1.11
CA PHE A 245 -1.22 -15.00 2.48
C PHE A 245 -0.45 -16.20 3.06
N HIS A 246 -0.31 -17.29 2.31
CA HIS A 246 0.35 -18.53 2.70
C HIS A 246 -0.16 -19.16 4.01
N ILE A 247 -1.41 -18.86 4.37
CA ILE A 247 -2.12 -19.42 5.53
C ILE A 247 -3.59 -19.60 5.18
N LEU A 248 -4.24 -20.64 5.71
CA LEU A 248 -5.68 -20.82 5.56
C LEU A 248 -6.46 -19.79 6.39
N PRO A 249 -7.62 -19.29 5.93
CA PRO A 249 -8.46 -18.38 6.71
C PRO A 249 -8.82 -18.91 8.10
N SER A 250 -9.11 -20.21 8.20
CA SER A 250 -9.44 -20.88 9.46
C SER A 250 -8.27 -20.94 10.44
N LYS A 251 -7.09 -21.30 9.93
CA LYS A 251 -5.87 -21.33 10.73
C LYS A 251 -5.49 -19.94 11.21
N TYR A 252 -5.66 -18.92 10.35
CA TYR A 252 -5.46 -17.53 10.72
C TYR A 252 -6.38 -17.10 11.85
N LEU A 253 -7.69 -17.39 11.76
CA LEU A 253 -8.64 -17.02 12.82
C LEU A 253 -8.33 -17.70 14.16
N GLN A 254 -7.91 -18.98 14.13
CA GLN A 254 -7.49 -19.71 15.33
C GLN A 254 -6.23 -19.12 15.98
N GLN A 255 -5.26 -18.67 15.18
CA GLN A 255 -4.05 -18.04 15.70
C GLN A 255 -4.36 -16.74 16.43
N HIS A 256 -5.35 -15.96 15.95
CA HIS A 256 -5.76 -14.67 16.52
C HIS A 256 -7.00 -14.75 17.41
N ALA A 257 -7.42 -15.95 17.82
CA ALA A 257 -8.56 -16.18 18.69
C ALA A 257 -8.21 -15.78 20.13
#